data_AF-A0A1X4HYD0-F1
#
_entry.id   AF-A0A1X4HYD0-F1
#
_cell.length_a   1.000
_cell.length_b   1.000
_cell.length_c   1.000
_cell.angle_alpha   90.00
_cell.angle_beta   90.00
_cell.angle_gamma   90.00
#
_symmetry.space_group_name_H-M   'P 1'
#
loop_
_entity.id
_entity.type
_entity.pdbx_description
1 polymer ?
#
loop_
_entity_poly.entity_id
_entity_poly.type
_entity_poly.pdbx_seq_one_letter_code
_entity_poly.pdbx_strand_id
1 'polypeptide(L)'
;MSAGRARLPVAIVAGLHADARRAAVDEVLRAVPGAVALHHDLTSAVDGSVRRTVRDADGLLGSGDAPLVNDCACCALREDLVPELTRLAEAGAHRLAVVELWDSVEPHGMAPVIASEGAPLALTGVATVVDPALVLPYLTDGDDLADVGLAAAPADRRTVADTFARQLEYPTVIAVVEDGAVADDGDRALLAQLTPGARKVPAGSGALGTALLAGFDPEAAAARVHPAC
;
A
#
# COMPACT_ATOMS: atom_id res chain seq x y z
N MET A 1 16.30 -20.06 27.17
CA MET A 1 16.51 -19.02 26.14
C MET A 1 15.51 -19.28 25.03
N SER A 2 14.37 -18.60 25.06
CA SER A 2 13.37 -18.74 23.98
C SER A 2 13.96 -18.09 22.73
N ALA A 3 14.18 -18.85 21.67
CA ALA A 3 14.52 -18.28 20.37
C ALA A 3 13.40 -17.28 20.04
N GLY A 4 13.76 -16.00 19.88
CA GLY A 4 12.79 -14.94 19.62
C GLY A 4 11.90 -15.35 18.44
N ARG A 5 10.60 -15.47 18.69
CA ARG A 5 9.62 -15.87 17.67
C ARG A 5 9.80 -14.91 16.49
N ALA A 6 10.10 -15.45 15.31
CA ALA A 6 10.35 -14.64 14.12
C ALA A 6 9.12 -13.77 13.87
N ARG A 7 9.32 -12.44 13.80
CA ARG A 7 8.25 -11.49 13.51
C ARG A 7 7.73 -11.72 12.10
N LEU A 8 6.43 -11.55 11.87
CA LEU A 8 5.85 -11.57 10.53
C LEU A 8 6.29 -10.31 9.78
N PRO A 9 7.05 -10.41 8.68
CA PRO A 9 7.32 -9.28 7.81
C PRO A 9 6.00 -8.77 7.22
N VAL A 10 5.80 -7.46 7.30
CA VAL A 10 4.67 -6.74 6.72
C VAL A 10 5.20 -5.77 5.68
N ALA A 11 4.55 -5.70 4.53
CA ALA A 11 4.85 -4.74 3.48
C ALA A 11 3.57 -4.00 3.08
N ILE A 12 3.67 -2.72 2.75
CA ILE A 12 2.55 -1.95 2.20
C ILE A 12 2.76 -1.80 0.69
N VAL A 13 1.70 -2.02 -0.08
CA VAL A 13 1.65 -1.74 -1.52
C VAL A 13 0.47 -0.80 -1.79
N ALA A 14 0.77 0.39 -2.30
CA ALA A 14 -0.20 1.43 -2.66
C ALA A 14 -0.13 1.78 -4.15
N GLY A 15 -0.99 2.70 -4.57
CA GLY A 15 -1.03 3.26 -5.92
C GLY A 15 -2.47 3.48 -6.37
N LEU A 16 -2.74 4.61 -7.01
CA LEU A 16 -4.06 4.95 -7.54
C LEU A 16 -4.51 4.04 -8.69
N HIS A 17 -3.58 3.49 -9.46
CA HIS A 17 -3.90 2.56 -10.55
C HIS A 17 -4.24 1.18 -9.99
N ALA A 18 -5.53 0.92 -9.75
CA ALA A 18 -6.02 -0.28 -9.08
C ALA A 18 -5.54 -1.60 -9.70
N ASP A 19 -5.70 -1.76 -11.01
CA ASP A 19 -5.33 -2.99 -11.71
C ASP A 19 -3.82 -3.25 -11.66
N ALA A 20 -2.99 -2.24 -11.90
CA ALA A 20 -1.55 -2.34 -11.79
C ALA A 20 -1.10 -2.70 -10.36
N ARG A 21 -1.69 -2.05 -9.35
CA ARG A 21 -1.43 -2.36 -7.94
C ARG A 21 -1.77 -3.81 -7.63
N ARG A 22 -2.94 -4.28 -8.02
CA ARG A 22 -3.39 -5.66 -7.80
C ARG A 22 -2.48 -6.66 -8.50
N ALA A 23 -2.09 -6.39 -9.75
CA ALA A 23 -1.18 -7.25 -10.52
C ALA A 23 0.21 -7.36 -9.86
N ALA A 24 0.73 -6.26 -9.32
CA ALA A 24 1.99 -6.25 -8.58
C ALA A 24 1.90 -7.03 -7.26
N VAL A 25 0.79 -6.93 -6.53
CA VAL A 25 0.55 -7.77 -5.33
C VAL A 25 0.48 -9.25 -5.72
N ASP A 26 -0.22 -9.59 -6.80
CA ASP A 26 -0.31 -10.97 -7.30
C ASP A 26 1.05 -11.54 -7.69
N GLU A 27 1.93 -10.72 -8.27
CA GLU A 27 3.33 -11.09 -8.52
C GLU A 27 4.05 -11.41 -7.21
N VAL A 28 3.93 -10.57 -6.18
CA VAL A 28 4.55 -10.81 -4.87
C VAL A 28 4.06 -12.12 -4.26
N LEU A 29 2.75 -12.39 -4.30
CA LEU A 29 2.18 -13.64 -3.77
C LEU A 29 2.71 -14.88 -4.48
N ARG A 30 2.93 -14.81 -5.80
CA ARG A 30 3.53 -15.91 -6.58
C ARG A 30 5.03 -16.05 -6.33
N ALA A 31 5.75 -14.94 -6.17
CA ALA A 31 7.20 -14.93 -6.05
C ALA A 31 7.69 -15.25 -4.63
N VAL A 32 6.87 -15.02 -3.60
CA VAL A 32 7.24 -15.22 -2.19
C VAL A 32 6.38 -16.34 -1.58
N PRO A 33 6.92 -17.57 -1.45
CA PRO A 33 6.18 -18.68 -0.86
C PRO A 33 5.68 -18.37 0.56
N GLY A 34 4.37 -18.59 0.78
CA GLY A 34 3.72 -18.31 2.07
C GLY A 34 3.41 -16.82 2.30
N ALA A 35 3.47 -15.98 1.26
CA ALA A 35 2.95 -14.63 1.32
C ALA A 35 1.41 -14.62 1.30
N VAL A 36 0.83 -13.65 2.00
CA VAL A 36 -0.61 -13.35 1.99
C VAL A 36 -0.83 -11.88 1.75
N ALA A 37 -1.92 -11.52 1.08
CA ALA A 37 -2.36 -10.15 0.90
C ALA A 37 -3.61 -9.89 1.74
N LEU A 38 -3.60 -8.76 2.44
CA LEU A 38 -4.72 -8.18 3.14
C LEU A 38 -5.18 -6.94 2.38
N HIS A 39 -6.46 -6.88 2.03
CA HIS A 39 -7.03 -5.72 1.36
C HIS A 39 -8.32 -5.29 2.04
N HIS A 40 -8.48 -3.98 2.20
CA HIS A 40 -9.69 -3.33 2.69
C HIS A 40 -10.35 -2.61 1.52
N ASP A 41 -11.52 -3.11 1.13
CA ASP A 41 -12.38 -2.53 0.11
C ASP A 41 -13.28 -1.46 0.76
N LEU A 42 -13.17 -0.22 0.27
CA LEU A 42 -13.92 0.93 0.77
C LEU A 42 -15.17 1.26 -0.05
N THR A 43 -15.51 0.48 -1.09
CA THR A 43 -16.74 0.71 -1.88
C THR A 43 -17.99 0.72 -1.02
N SER A 44 -18.07 -0.14 0.00
CA SER A 44 -19.19 -0.23 0.95
C SER A 44 -19.09 0.74 2.12
N ALA A 45 -18.10 1.65 2.16
CA ALA A 45 -17.94 2.57 3.28
C ALA A 45 -19.16 3.46 3.46
N VAL A 46 -19.84 3.84 2.37
CA VAL A 46 -21.12 4.57 2.41
C VAL A 46 -22.24 3.79 3.12
N ASP A 47 -22.15 2.46 3.14
CA ASP A 47 -23.09 1.56 3.82
C ASP A 47 -22.67 1.25 5.27
N GLY A 48 -21.66 1.94 5.79
CA GLY A 48 -21.25 1.85 7.21
C GLY A 48 -20.27 0.72 7.53
N SER A 49 -19.64 0.09 6.53
CA SER A 49 -18.62 -0.93 6.77
C SER A 49 -17.53 -0.98 5.69
N VAL A 50 -16.36 -1.47 6.07
CA VAL A 50 -15.23 -1.74 5.18
C VAL A 50 -15.06 -3.24 5.08
N ARG A 51 -15.03 -3.77 3.85
CA ARG A 51 -14.88 -5.20 3.64
C ARG A 51 -13.41 -5.57 3.55
N ARG A 52 -12.94 -6.40 4.48
CA ARG A 52 -11.60 -6.98 4.46
C ARG A 52 -11.59 -8.30 3.71
N THR A 53 -10.54 -8.52 2.93
CA THR A 53 -10.23 -9.81 2.32
C THR A 53 -8.79 -10.22 2.64
N VAL A 54 -8.59 -11.52 2.83
CA VAL A 54 -7.28 -12.15 2.98
C VAL A 54 -7.13 -13.17 1.87
N ARG A 55 -6.05 -13.12 1.10
CA ARG A 55 -5.80 -14.03 -0.02
C ARG A 55 -4.34 -14.42 -0.13
N ASP A 56 -4.06 -15.55 -0.75
CA ASP A 56 -2.71 -15.94 -1.17
C ASP A 56 -2.67 -16.13 -2.70
N ALA A 57 -1.65 -16.82 -3.20
CA ALA A 57 -1.50 -17.12 -4.62
C ALA A 57 -2.57 -18.09 -5.16
N ASP A 58 -3.18 -18.91 -4.29
CA ASP A 58 -4.15 -19.94 -4.65
C ASP A 58 -5.60 -19.41 -4.55
N GLY A 59 -5.83 -18.34 -3.79
CA GLY A 59 -7.08 -17.59 -3.81
C GLY A 59 -7.47 -16.98 -2.47
N LEU A 60 -8.78 -16.81 -2.27
CA LEU A 60 -9.33 -16.21 -1.06
C LEU A 60 -9.22 -17.18 0.12
N LEU A 61 -8.59 -16.73 1.20
CA LEU A 61 -8.47 -17.46 2.46
C LEU A 61 -9.56 -17.08 3.46
N GLY A 62 -10.05 -15.84 3.38
CA GLY A 62 -11.12 -15.36 4.24
C GLY A 62 -11.54 -13.93 3.93
N SER A 63 -12.67 -13.54 4.50
CA SER A 63 -13.15 -12.15 4.48
C SER A 63 -13.87 -11.83 5.78
N GLY A 64 -13.97 -10.54 6.09
CA GLY A 64 -14.75 -10.04 7.22
C GLY A 64 -15.12 -8.58 7.00
N ASP A 65 -16.09 -8.10 7.76
CA ASP A 65 -16.53 -6.71 7.69
C ASP A 65 -16.08 -5.97 8.95
N ALA A 66 -15.45 -4.82 8.76
CA ALA A 66 -15.11 -3.90 9.83
C ALA A 66 -16.14 -2.76 9.84
N PRO A 67 -16.91 -2.56 10.91
CA PRO A 67 -17.83 -1.44 10.99
C PRO A 67 -17.06 -0.11 10.93
N LEU A 68 -17.68 0.93 10.38
CA LEU A 68 -17.10 2.27 10.48
C LEU A 68 -16.96 2.69 11.94
N VAL A 69 -15.87 3.39 12.23
CA VAL A 69 -15.58 3.95 13.56
C VAL A 69 -15.63 5.47 13.42
N ASN A 70 -16.55 6.10 14.15
CA ASN A 70 -16.82 7.56 14.05
C ASN A 70 -17.06 8.02 12.60
N ASP A 71 -17.76 7.20 11.80
CA ASP A 71 -18.00 7.42 10.37
C ASP A 71 -16.71 7.64 9.53
N CYS A 72 -15.53 7.22 10.04
CA CYS A 72 -14.28 7.23 9.27
C CYS A 72 -13.83 5.82 8.92
N ALA A 73 -13.75 5.53 7.63
CA ALA A 73 -13.12 4.30 7.17
C ALA A 73 -11.63 4.26 7.53
N CYS A 74 -10.96 5.41 7.56
CA CYS A 74 -9.59 5.53 8.03
C CYS A 74 -9.38 4.96 9.46
N CYS A 75 -10.37 5.16 10.34
CA CYS A 75 -10.34 4.65 11.71
C CYS A 75 -10.68 3.17 11.73
N ALA A 76 -11.68 2.74 10.96
CA ALA A 76 -12.03 1.33 10.81
C ALA A 76 -10.85 0.49 10.30
N LEU A 77 -10.13 0.99 9.28
CA LEU A 77 -8.92 0.35 8.78
C LEU A 77 -7.87 0.21 9.89
N ARG A 78 -7.61 1.26 10.68
CA ARG A 78 -6.61 1.19 11.76
C ARG A 78 -6.99 0.20 12.85
N GLU A 79 -8.26 0.18 13.25
CA GLU A 79 -8.77 -0.70 14.30
C GLU A 79 -8.85 -2.16 13.87
N ASP A 80 -8.97 -2.43 12.57
CA ASP A 80 -9.12 -3.79 12.03
C ASP A 80 -7.81 -4.37 11.46
N LEU A 81 -6.95 -3.53 10.86
CA LEU A 81 -5.73 -3.94 10.18
C LEU A 81 -4.72 -4.60 11.14
N VAL A 82 -4.40 -3.94 12.26
CA VAL A 82 -3.38 -4.45 13.19
C VAL A 82 -3.82 -5.75 13.87
N PRO A 83 -5.04 -5.88 14.42
CA PRO A 83 -5.50 -7.14 14.98
C PRO A 83 -5.48 -8.30 13.99
N GLU A 84 -5.87 -8.07 12.73
CA GLU A 84 -5.84 -9.13 11.73
C GLU A 84 -4.41 -9.53 11.34
N LEU A 85 -3.49 -8.57 11.18
CA LEU A 85 -2.07 -8.88 10.95
C LEU A 85 -1.48 -9.67 12.12
N THR A 86 -1.81 -9.30 13.36
CA THR A 86 -1.38 -10.02 14.56
C THR A 86 -1.93 -11.45 14.57
N ARG A 87 -3.21 -11.65 14.22
CA ARG A 87 -3.80 -12.99 14.07
C ARG A 87 -3.06 -13.85 13.04
N LEU A 88 -2.70 -13.27 11.88
CA LEU A 88 -1.91 -13.95 10.84
C LEU A 88 -0.50 -14.30 11.34
N ALA A 89 0.14 -13.41 12.10
CA ALA A 89 1.45 -13.65 12.69
C ALA A 89 1.41 -14.78 13.74
N GLU A 90 0.38 -14.81 14.57
CA GLU A 90 0.20 -15.82 15.61
C GLU A 90 -0.08 -17.21 15.04
N ALA A 91 -0.79 -17.31 13.92
CA ALA A 91 -1.01 -18.56 13.20
C ALA A 91 0.31 -19.18 12.70
N GLY A 92 1.36 -18.37 12.46
CA GLY A 92 2.70 -18.84 12.15
C GLY A 92 2.86 -19.53 10.79
N ALA A 93 1.86 -19.43 9.92
CA ALA A 93 1.84 -20.06 8.59
C ALA A 93 2.42 -19.16 7.48
N HIS A 94 2.54 -17.85 7.72
CA HIS A 94 2.87 -16.87 6.70
C HIS A 94 4.29 -16.35 6.81
N ARG A 95 4.88 -16.00 5.67
CA ARG A 95 6.27 -15.51 5.52
C ARG A 95 6.35 -14.02 5.19
N LEU A 96 5.26 -13.46 4.68
CA LEU A 96 5.10 -12.04 4.36
C LEU A 96 3.60 -11.73 4.37
N ALA A 97 3.19 -10.65 5.01
CA ALA A 97 1.87 -10.06 4.82
C ALA A 97 1.99 -8.78 3.99
N VAL A 98 1.30 -8.73 2.85
CA VAL A 98 1.20 -7.55 2.00
C VAL A 98 -0.11 -6.85 2.32
N VAL A 99 -0.04 -5.62 2.81
CA VAL A 99 -1.18 -4.72 2.95
C VAL A 99 -1.37 -4.03 1.62
N GLU A 100 -2.32 -4.52 0.84
CA GLU A 100 -2.78 -3.91 -0.41
C GLU A 100 -3.73 -2.78 -0.06
N LEU A 101 -3.24 -1.54 -0.11
CA LEU A 101 -4.07 -0.38 0.22
C LEU A 101 -5.12 -0.13 -0.86
N TRP A 102 -6.26 0.40 -0.44
CA TRP A 102 -7.23 1.01 -1.33
C TRP A 102 -6.61 2.19 -2.09
N ASP A 103 -7.16 2.45 -3.27
CA ASP A 103 -6.64 3.38 -4.29
C ASP A 103 -6.16 4.70 -3.70
N SER A 104 -6.97 5.37 -2.89
CA SER A 104 -6.68 6.69 -2.32
C SER A 104 -6.10 6.68 -0.91
N VAL A 105 -5.86 5.50 -0.32
CA VAL A 105 -5.29 5.40 1.02
C VAL A 105 -3.77 5.61 0.93
N GLU A 106 -3.28 6.58 1.68
CA GLU A 106 -1.87 6.96 1.66
C GLU A 106 -1.04 6.04 2.57
N PRO A 107 0.13 5.55 2.12
CA PRO A 107 1.02 4.72 2.93
C PRO A 107 1.42 5.34 4.27
N HIS A 108 1.65 6.66 4.30
CA HIS A 108 2.01 7.39 5.51
C HIS A 108 0.94 7.29 6.61
N GLY A 109 -0.33 7.12 6.23
CA GLY A 109 -1.43 6.96 7.18
C GLY A 109 -1.43 5.62 7.93
N MET A 110 -0.80 4.59 7.37
CA MET A 110 -0.83 3.19 7.84
C MET A 110 0.53 2.68 8.33
N ALA A 111 1.64 3.09 7.69
CA ALA A 111 2.97 2.61 8.02
C ALA A 111 3.36 2.84 9.51
N PRO A 112 3.17 4.03 10.11
CA PRO A 112 3.46 4.22 11.53
C PRO A 112 2.58 3.36 12.45
N VAL A 113 1.32 3.11 12.06
CA VAL A 113 0.40 2.28 12.85
C VAL A 113 0.93 0.85 12.93
N ILE A 114 1.29 0.25 11.78
CA ILE A 114 1.89 -1.09 11.72
C ILE A 114 3.24 -1.13 12.44
N ALA A 115 4.09 -0.12 12.23
CA ALA A 115 5.42 -0.08 12.84
C ALA A 115 5.35 0.03 14.38
N SER A 116 4.37 0.78 14.90
CA SER A 116 4.19 1.02 16.34
C SER A 116 3.79 -0.22 17.13
N GLU A 117 3.10 -1.18 16.49
CA GLU A 117 2.76 -2.47 17.10
C GLU A 117 4.02 -3.25 17.51
N GLY A 118 5.09 -3.16 16.72
CA GLY A 118 6.29 -3.94 16.96
C GLY A 118 6.00 -5.45 16.90
N ALA A 119 6.58 -6.25 17.80
CA ALA A 119 6.37 -7.70 17.79
C ALA A 119 4.90 -8.05 18.14
N PRO A 120 4.22 -8.90 17.35
CA PRO A 120 4.80 -9.90 16.44
C PRO A 120 5.02 -9.45 14.99
N LEU A 121 4.77 -8.19 14.65
CA LEU A 121 4.91 -7.63 13.31
C LEU A 121 6.27 -6.97 13.08
N ALA A 122 6.65 -6.82 11.81
CA ALA A 122 7.79 -6.01 11.41
C ALA A 122 7.48 -5.35 10.07
N LEU A 123 7.34 -4.02 10.02
CA LEU A 123 7.22 -3.31 8.76
C LEU A 123 8.57 -3.37 8.01
N THR A 124 8.57 -4.00 6.84
CA THR A 124 9.78 -4.32 6.06
C THR A 124 9.85 -3.63 4.71
N GLY A 125 8.75 -3.05 4.22
CA GLY A 125 8.73 -2.39 2.93
C GLY A 125 7.49 -1.57 2.71
N VAL A 126 7.64 -0.49 1.94
CA VAL A 126 6.53 0.32 1.44
C VAL A 126 6.82 0.62 -0.02
N ALA A 127 5.91 0.20 -0.89
CA ALA A 127 5.96 0.45 -2.31
C ALA A 127 4.72 1.19 -2.80
N THR A 128 4.91 2.02 -3.82
CA THR A 128 3.81 2.56 -4.64
C THR A 128 3.99 2.05 -6.06
N VAL A 129 2.91 1.51 -6.64
CA VAL A 129 2.87 1.07 -8.02
C VAL A 129 2.52 2.26 -8.90
N VAL A 130 3.36 2.52 -9.91
CA VAL A 130 3.27 3.71 -10.75
C VAL A 130 3.49 3.32 -12.20
N ASP A 131 2.56 3.72 -13.06
CA ASP A 131 2.80 3.82 -14.49
C ASP A 131 3.42 5.20 -14.77
N PRO A 132 4.65 5.30 -15.32
CA PRO A 132 5.25 6.57 -15.62
C PRO A 132 4.40 7.45 -16.55
N ALA A 133 3.66 6.86 -17.50
CA ALA A 133 2.81 7.60 -18.43
C ALA A 133 1.61 8.29 -17.74
N LEU A 134 1.25 7.85 -16.53
CA LEU A 134 0.16 8.43 -15.73
C LEU A 134 0.65 9.45 -14.70
N VAL A 135 1.96 9.63 -14.54
CA VAL A 135 2.52 10.55 -13.53
C VAL A 135 2.04 11.98 -13.75
N LEU A 136 2.24 12.53 -14.94
CA LEU A 136 1.82 13.89 -15.24
C LEU A 136 0.28 14.03 -15.22
N PRO A 137 -0.50 13.14 -15.87
CA PRO A 137 -1.96 13.16 -15.78
C PRO A 137 -2.46 13.24 -14.34
N TYR A 138 -2.03 12.33 -13.45
CA TYR A 138 -2.45 12.34 -12.06
C TYR A 138 -1.99 13.59 -11.29
N LEU A 139 -0.76 14.07 -11.49
CA LEU A 139 -0.28 15.28 -10.81
C LEU A 139 -0.99 16.57 -11.24
N THR A 140 -1.65 16.56 -12.40
CA THR A 140 -2.42 17.70 -12.90
C THR A 140 -3.92 17.56 -12.69
N ASP A 141 -4.37 16.43 -12.15
CA ASP A 141 -5.78 16.13 -11.95
C ASP A 141 -6.30 16.78 -10.66
N GLY A 142 -7.10 17.83 -10.85
CA GLY A 142 -7.71 18.61 -9.77
C GLY A 142 -9.07 18.08 -9.31
N ASP A 143 -9.54 16.95 -9.84
CA ASP A 143 -10.85 16.41 -9.48
C ASP A 143 -10.84 15.92 -8.02
N ASP A 144 -11.93 16.18 -7.30
CA ASP A 144 -12.12 15.69 -5.94
C ASP A 144 -12.22 14.16 -5.96
N LEU A 145 -11.57 13.47 -5.00
CA LEU A 145 -11.64 12.00 -4.90
C LEU A 145 -13.09 11.50 -4.80
N ALA A 146 -13.99 12.28 -4.20
CA ALA A 146 -15.40 11.95 -4.09
C ALA A 146 -16.10 11.90 -5.45
N ASP A 147 -15.75 12.82 -6.36
CA ASP A 147 -16.37 12.92 -7.68
C ASP A 147 -15.95 11.78 -8.60
N VAL A 148 -14.75 11.24 -8.40
CA VAL A 148 -14.21 10.09 -9.15
C VAL A 148 -14.39 8.75 -8.44
N GLY A 149 -15.15 8.71 -7.33
CA GLY A 149 -15.47 7.46 -6.62
C GLY A 149 -14.30 6.84 -5.83
N LEU A 150 -13.26 7.63 -5.55
CA LEU A 150 -12.06 7.21 -4.84
C LEU A 150 -12.02 7.69 -3.38
N ALA A 151 -13.01 8.45 -2.90
CA ALA A 151 -13.04 8.96 -1.53
C ALA A 151 -12.95 7.84 -0.49
N ALA A 152 -12.04 8.01 0.48
CA ALA A 152 -11.91 7.06 1.58
C ALA A 152 -12.93 7.28 2.71
N ALA A 153 -13.65 8.40 2.70
CA ALA A 153 -14.71 8.72 3.65
C ALA A 153 -15.65 9.78 3.07
N PRO A 154 -16.88 9.94 3.58
CA PRO A 154 -17.80 10.98 3.11
C PRO A 154 -17.25 12.41 3.22
N ALA A 155 -16.33 12.65 4.16
CA ALA A 155 -15.68 13.94 4.39
C ALA A 155 -14.31 14.06 3.69
N ASP A 156 -13.97 13.14 2.78
CA ASP A 156 -12.71 13.22 2.03
C ASP A 156 -12.78 14.35 1.00
N ARG A 157 -11.94 15.38 1.20
CA ARG A 157 -11.87 16.61 0.40
C ARG A 157 -10.56 16.74 -0.37
N ARG A 158 -9.82 15.65 -0.51
CA ARG A 158 -8.56 15.62 -1.26
C ARG A 158 -8.86 15.52 -2.75
N THR A 159 -7.94 16.01 -3.56
CA THR A 159 -7.94 15.81 -5.01
C THR A 159 -7.14 14.56 -5.39
N VAL A 160 -7.30 14.13 -6.64
CA VAL A 160 -6.46 13.08 -7.24
C VAL A 160 -4.98 13.46 -7.18
N ALA A 161 -4.61 14.67 -7.61
CA ALA A 161 -3.23 15.15 -7.61
C ALA A 161 -2.59 15.16 -6.21
N ASP A 162 -3.28 15.72 -5.21
CA ASP A 162 -2.76 15.80 -3.85
C ASP A 162 -2.51 14.41 -3.25
N THR A 163 -3.42 13.47 -3.54
CA THR A 163 -3.33 12.09 -3.06
C THR A 163 -2.20 11.34 -3.75
N PHE A 164 -2.09 11.48 -5.07
CA PHE A 164 -1.03 10.86 -5.85
C PHE A 164 0.36 11.33 -5.42
N ALA A 165 0.55 12.65 -5.25
CA ALA A 165 1.81 13.22 -4.81
C ALA A 165 2.28 12.60 -3.48
N ARG A 166 1.38 12.51 -2.48
CA ARG A 166 1.70 11.90 -1.17
C ARG A 166 2.01 10.42 -1.25
N GLN A 167 1.33 9.68 -2.13
CA GLN A 167 1.65 8.27 -2.39
C GLN A 167 3.01 8.10 -3.07
N LEU A 168 3.47 9.09 -3.83
CA LEU A 168 4.74 9.04 -4.56
C LEU A 168 5.95 9.37 -3.67
N GLU A 169 5.79 10.29 -2.72
CA GLU A 169 6.89 10.81 -1.90
C GLU A 169 7.31 9.90 -0.72
N TYR A 170 6.36 9.17 -0.14
CA TYR A 170 6.59 8.34 1.05
C TYR A 170 7.37 7.03 0.83
N PRO A 171 7.11 6.20 -0.20
CA PRO A 171 7.70 4.88 -0.33
C PRO A 171 9.21 4.91 -0.55
N THR A 172 9.88 3.80 -0.26
CA THR A 172 11.30 3.57 -0.63
C THR A 172 11.45 2.70 -1.87
N VAL A 173 10.34 2.15 -2.37
CA VAL A 173 10.27 1.34 -3.58
C VAL A 173 9.19 1.89 -4.50
N ILE A 174 9.51 2.08 -5.77
CA ILE A 174 8.52 2.36 -6.83
C ILE A 174 8.45 1.13 -7.72
N ALA A 175 7.30 0.48 -7.76
CA ALA A 175 7.06 -0.60 -8.70
C ALA A 175 6.59 0.03 -10.02
N VAL A 176 7.45 -0.02 -11.04
CA VAL A 176 7.20 0.61 -12.34
C VAL A 176 6.45 -0.37 -13.21
N VAL A 177 5.20 -0.05 -13.54
CA VAL A 177 4.40 -0.79 -14.52
C VAL A 177 4.41 -0.06 -15.86
N GLU A 178 4.15 -0.79 -16.93
CA GLU A 178 3.80 -0.22 -18.23
C GLU A 178 2.48 -0.84 -18.64
N ASP A 179 1.37 -0.16 -18.35
CA ASP A 179 0.01 -0.61 -18.63
C ASP A 179 -0.71 0.42 -19.51
N GLY A 180 -0.94 0.05 -20.77
CA GLY A 180 -1.59 0.92 -21.75
C GLY A 180 -0.61 1.85 -22.48
N ALA A 181 -0.55 3.12 -22.09
CA ALA A 181 0.22 4.13 -22.81
C ALA A 181 1.73 3.90 -22.64
N VAL A 182 2.48 3.99 -23.73
CA VAL A 182 3.94 3.81 -23.68
C VAL A 182 4.57 5.07 -23.09
N ALA A 183 5.08 4.94 -21.86
CA ALA A 183 5.84 6.00 -21.21
C ALA A 183 7.09 6.38 -22.00
N ASP A 184 7.27 7.68 -22.23
CA ASP A 184 8.43 8.23 -22.92
C ASP A 184 9.61 8.53 -21.96
N ASP A 185 10.71 9.05 -22.50
CA ASP A 185 11.89 9.40 -21.70
C ASP A 185 11.61 10.54 -20.71
N GLY A 186 10.68 11.44 -21.05
CA GLY A 186 10.24 12.55 -20.20
C GLY A 186 9.45 12.07 -19.00
N ASP A 187 8.51 11.15 -19.20
CA ASP A 187 7.73 10.52 -18.13
C ASP A 187 8.63 9.80 -17.11
N ARG A 188 9.59 9.02 -17.62
CA ARG A 188 10.56 8.30 -16.78
C ARG A 188 11.50 9.25 -16.05
N ALA A 189 11.93 10.33 -16.72
CA ALA A 189 12.75 11.35 -16.10
C ALA A 189 11.98 12.09 -14.99
N LEU A 190 10.71 12.41 -15.21
CA LEU A 190 9.85 13.04 -14.22
C LEU A 190 9.67 12.13 -13.00
N LEU A 191 9.32 10.87 -13.20
CA LEU A 191 9.22 9.89 -12.11
C LEU A 191 10.52 9.78 -11.32
N ALA A 192 11.66 9.73 -12.01
CA ALA A 192 12.97 9.66 -11.36
C ALA A 192 13.28 10.92 -10.53
N GLN A 193 12.94 12.11 -11.03
CA GLN A 193 13.12 13.38 -10.32
C GLN A 193 12.23 13.50 -9.09
N LEU A 194 10.99 13.01 -9.15
CA LEU A 194 10.04 13.06 -8.04
C LEU A 194 10.32 12.01 -6.97
N THR A 195 11.05 10.93 -7.30
CA THR A 195 11.31 9.82 -6.38
C THR A 195 12.80 9.53 -6.17
N PRO A 196 13.65 10.53 -5.91
CA PRO A 196 15.11 10.38 -5.97
C PRO A 196 15.66 9.35 -4.96
N GLY A 197 14.99 9.21 -3.80
CA GLY A 197 15.37 8.25 -2.75
C GLY A 197 14.76 6.86 -2.90
N ALA A 198 13.89 6.64 -3.89
CA ALA A 198 13.21 5.36 -4.05
C ALA A 198 13.91 4.46 -5.07
N ARG A 199 14.02 3.16 -4.74
CA ARG A 199 14.45 2.10 -5.65
C ARG A 199 13.34 1.81 -6.65
N LYS A 200 13.64 1.94 -7.95
CA LYS A 200 12.71 1.56 -9.02
C LYS A 200 12.84 0.07 -9.28
N VAL A 201 11.72 -0.63 -9.32
CA VAL A 201 11.63 -2.07 -9.60
C VAL A 201 10.61 -2.29 -10.70
N PRO A 202 10.98 -2.88 -11.85
CA PRO A 202 9.99 -3.21 -12.88
C PRO A 202 8.96 -4.21 -12.33
N ALA A 203 7.67 -3.90 -12.48
CA ALA A 203 6.60 -4.85 -12.21
C ALA A 203 6.70 -6.03 -13.19
N GLY A 204 6.32 -7.22 -12.74
CA GLY A 204 6.45 -8.48 -13.46
C GLY A 204 7.86 -9.11 -13.41
N SER A 205 8.86 -8.45 -12.82
CA SER A 205 10.23 -8.97 -12.81
C SER A 205 10.50 -10.06 -11.76
N GLY A 206 9.55 -10.31 -10.85
CA GLY A 206 9.70 -11.17 -9.68
C GLY A 206 10.50 -10.53 -8.53
N ALA A 207 10.99 -9.30 -8.69
CA ALA A 207 11.91 -8.67 -7.74
C ALA A 207 11.20 -7.85 -6.65
N LEU A 208 9.92 -7.52 -6.82
CA LEU A 208 9.18 -6.66 -5.90
C LEU A 208 9.11 -7.25 -4.50
N GLY A 209 8.83 -8.55 -4.37
CA GLY A 209 8.77 -9.22 -3.06
C GLY A 209 10.10 -9.17 -2.30
N THR A 210 11.22 -9.33 -3.01
CA THR A 210 12.56 -9.20 -2.39
C THR A 210 12.85 -7.75 -1.98
N ALA A 211 12.45 -6.77 -2.81
CA ALA A 211 12.62 -5.36 -2.49
C ALA A 211 11.81 -4.95 -1.25
N LEU A 212 10.60 -5.49 -1.10
CA LEU A 212 9.72 -5.26 0.05
C LEU A 212 10.19 -5.90 1.36
N LEU A 213 11.18 -6.80 1.31
CA LEU A 213 11.78 -7.44 2.50
C LEU A 213 13.10 -6.77 2.92
N ALA A 214 13.55 -5.73 2.23
CA ALA A 214 14.85 -5.09 2.46
C ALA A 214 14.92 -4.23 3.74
N GLY A 215 13.78 -3.95 4.37
CA GLY A 215 13.66 -3.08 5.54
C GLY A 215 13.03 -1.72 5.19
N PHE A 216 12.36 -1.12 6.16
CA PHE A 216 11.73 0.19 6.02
C PHE A 216 11.89 0.99 7.32
N ASP A 217 12.26 2.26 7.20
CA ASP A 217 12.37 3.20 8.31
C ASP A 217 11.24 4.25 8.18
N PRO A 218 10.17 4.14 9.01
CA PRO A 218 9.04 5.05 8.96
C PRO A 218 9.41 6.49 9.35
N GLU A 219 10.36 6.68 10.27
CA GLU A 219 10.77 8.00 10.73
C GLU A 219 11.56 8.72 9.64
N ALA A 220 12.53 8.03 9.03
CA ALA A 220 13.27 8.58 7.90
C ALA A 220 12.36 8.84 6.68
N ALA A 221 11.35 8.00 6.45
CA ALA A 221 10.36 8.22 5.41
C ALA A 221 9.45 9.43 5.70
N ALA A 222 8.97 9.57 6.93
CA ALA A 222 8.18 10.73 7.35
C ALA A 222 8.96 12.05 7.26
N ALA A 223 10.26 12.02 7.60
CA ALA A 223 11.11 13.20 7.48
C ALA A 223 11.27 13.69 6.03
N ARG A 224 11.30 12.79 5.03
CA ARG A 224 11.41 13.17 3.61
C ARG A 224 10.18 13.90 3.08
N VAL A 225 9.01 13.64 3.65
CA VAL A 225 7.73 14.25 3.23
C VAL A 225 7.36 15.46 4.10
N HIS A 226 8.21 15.78 5.08
CA HIS A 226 7.96 16.92 5.96
C HIS A 226 8.36 18.22 5.25
N PRO A 227 7.44 19.18 5.06
CA PRO A 227 7.70 20.37 4.23
C PRO A 227 8.74 21.33 4.81
N ALA A 228 9.15 21.15 6.07
CA ALA A 228 10.18 21.95 6.73
C ALA A 228 11.55 21.25 6.86
N CYS A 229 11.71 20.05 6.30
CA CYS A 229 12.95 19.29 6.34
C CYS A 229 13.80 19.49 5.08
#